data_AF-A0A1G7WJU8-F1
#
_entry.id   AF-A0A1G7WJU8-F1
#
_cell.length_a   1.000
_cell.length_b   1.000
_cell.length_c   1.000
_cell.angle_alpha   90.00
_cell.angle_beta   90.00
_cell.angle_gamma   90.00
#
_symmetry.space_group_name_H-M   'P 1'
#
loop_
_entity.id
_entity.type
_entity.pdbx_description
1 polymer ?
#
loop_
_entity_poly.entity_id
_entity_poly.type
_entity_poly.pdbx_seq_one_letter_code
_entity_poly.pdbx_strand_id
1 'polypeptide(L)'
;MTPATIIREAQADGVRLTLSPTGTIKATGDGAAVNRWLAAIRESKTDIIEALQAANDSDCGGLPPLNDSDEKRILTWLASVGETDTVTIGEVIDKCRCDFDARNYFIGRVAAELTKPEPFSDDRHRCAECRNLRGGICSVSRPGGPVSAIKGYRPVANVLQRCEAFNDNYYSTRVYDGQGFARP
;
A
#
# COMPACT_ATOMS: atom_id res chain seq x y z
N MET A 1 -0.55 33.17 -30.91
CA MET A 1 -0.88 32.20 -29.86
C MET A 1 0.35 32.04 -28.97
N THR A 2 0.23 31.92 -27.64
CA THR A 2 1.41 31.78 -26.78
C THR A 2 1.94 30.34 -26.83
N PRO A 3 3.25 30.09 -26.68
CA PRO A 3 3.84 28.75 -26.74
C PRO A 3 3.22 27.78 -25.73
N ALA A 4 2.94 28.24 -24.51
CA ALA A 4 2.27 27.46 -23.47
C ALA A 4 0.84 27.04 -23.87
N THR A 5 0.15 27.88 -24.65
CA THR A 5 -1.20 27.58 -25.16
C THR A 5 -1.14 26.51 -26.24
N ILE A 6 -0.15 26.59 -27.15
CA ILE A 6 0.10 25.55 -28.17
C ILE A 6 0.38 24.20 -27.51
N ILE A 7 1.21 24.16 -26.47
CA ILE A 7 1.53 22.92 -25.74
C ILE A 7 0.26 22.33 -25.11
N ARG A 8 -0.54 23.15 -24.43
CA ARG A 8 -1.78 22.71 -23.77
C ARG A 8 -2.84 22.22 -24.75
N GLU A 9 -3.05 22.95 -25.84
CA GLU A 9 -4.07 22.60 -26.86
C GLU A 9 -3.63 21.37 -27.66
N ALA A 10 -2.36 21.26 -28.03
CA ALA A 10 -1.82 20.05 -28.65
C ALA A 10 -2.03 18.83 -27.75
N GLN A 11 -1.81 18.97 -26.44
CA GLN A 11 -2.01 17.90 -25.48
C GLN A 11 -3.49 17.51 -25.31
N ALA A 12 -4.41 18.48 -25.38
CA ALA A 12 -5.85 18.22 -25.40
C ALA A 12 -6.29 17.46 -26.66
N ASP A 13 -5.62 17.71 -27.78
CA ASP A 13 -5.78 16.99 -29.05
C ASP A 13 -5.05 15.63 -29.09
N GLY A 14 -4.44 15.21 -27.98
CA GLY A 14 -3.73 13.94 -27.87
C GLY A 14 -2.30 13.95 -28.41
N VAL A 15 -1.72 15.12 -28.67
CA VAL A 15 -0.34 15.31 -29.10
C VAL A 15 0.51 15.82 -27.94
N ARG A 16 1.38 14.95 -27.42
CA ARG A 16 2.36 15.31 -26.39
C ARG A 16 3.65 15.82 -27.05
N LEU A 17 4.05 17.03 -26.71
CA LEU A 17 5.35 17.61 -27.08
C LEU A 17 6.35 17.40 -25.94
N THR A 18 7.51 16.83 -26.24
CA THR A 18 8.63 16.70 -25.30
C THR A 18 9.92 17.18 -25.94
N LEU A 19 10.91 17.55 -25.12
CA LEU A 19 12.26 17.80 -25.60
C LEU A 19 13.10 16.52 -25.52
N SER A 20 13.87 16.26 -26.56
CA SER A 20 14.97 15.30 -26.50
C SER A 20 16.14 15.85 -25.67
N PRO A 21 17.05 15.00 -25.19
CA PRO A 21 18.28 15.44 -24.53
C PRO A 21 19.15 16.36 -25.40
N THR A 22 18.95 16.32 -26.72
CA THR A 22 19.66 17.17 -27.70
C THR A 22 18.95 18.50 -27.97
N GLY A 23 17.85 18.82 -27.27
CA GLY A 23 17.09 20.06 -27.45
C GLY A 23 16.13 20.05 -28.65
N THR A 24 15.79 18.87 -29.17
CA THR A 24 14.86 18.74 -30.30
C THR A 24 13.45 18.45 -29.83
N ILE A 25 12.43 19.12 -30.38
CA ILE A 25 11.02 18.81 -30.08
C ILE A 25 10.65 17.45 -30.67
N LYS A 26 10.08 16.58 -29.84
CA LYS A 26 9.46 15.32 -30.22
C LYS A 26 7.95 15.42 -29.99
N ALA A 27 7.16 15.23 -31.05
CA ALA A 27 5.72 15.13 -30.96
C ALA A 27 5.30 13.65 -30.96
N THR A 28 4.55 13.24 -29.94
CA THR A 28 4.03 11.88 -29.80
C THR A 28 2.50 11.93 -29.74
N GLY A 29 1.82 11.21 -30.62
CA GLY A 29 0.36 11.20 -30.70
C GLY A 29 -0.12 10.55 -32.00
N ASP A 30 -1.43 10.64 -32.26
CA ASP A 30 -2.01 10.23 -33.53
C ASP A 30 -1.39 11.01 -34.70
N GLY A 31 -1.10 10.31 -35.81
CA GLY A 31 -0.37 10.89 -36.95
C GLY A 31 -1.14 12.04 -37.63
N ALA A 32 -2.47 12.00 -37.66
CA ALA A 32 -3.26 13.09 -38.23
C ALA A 32 -3.27 14.30 -37.29
N ALA A 33 -3.38 14.07 -35.97
CA ALA A 33 -3.27 15.13 -34.97
C ALA A 33 -1.89 15.79 -34.99
N VAL A 34 -0.80 15.02 -35.01
CA VAL A 34 0.57 15.54 -35.12
C VAL A 34 0.74 16.38 -36.38
N ASN A 35 0.24 15.89 -37.53
CA ASN A 35 0.34 16.62 -38.80
C ASN A 35 -0.41 17.96 -38.79
N ARG A 36 -1.54 18.06 -38.09
CA ARG A 36 -2.26 19.35 -37.93
C ARG A 36 -1.44 20.37 -37.16
N TRP A 37 -0.71 19.93 -36.14
CA TRP A 37 0.08 20.81 -35.28
C TRP A 37 1.47 21.14 -35.85
N LEU A 38 1.96 20.45 -36.88
CA LEU A 38 3.29 20.67 -37.47
C LEU A 38 3.54 22.13 -37.91
N ALA A 39 2.55 22.81 -38.48
CA ALA A 39 2.69 24.19 -38.92
C ALA A 39 2.90 25.13 -37.72
N ALA A 40 2.04 25.02 -36.70
CA ALA A 40 2.12 25.82 -35.47
C ALA A 40 3.43 25.53 -34.69
N ILE A 41 3.86 24.26 -34.61
CA ILE A 41 5.11 23.87 -33.95
C ILE A 41 6.33 24.46 -34.68
N ARG A 42 6.31 24.50 -36.02
CA ARG A 42 7.41 25.08 -36.81
C ARG A 42 7.48 26.59 -36.69
N GLU A 43 6.34 27.26 -36.66
CA GLU A 43 6.24 28.72 -36.58
C GLU A 43 6.73 29.25 -35.23
N SER A 44 6.45 28.53 -34.13
CA SER A 44 6.85 28.91 -32.76
C SER A 44 7.93 28.00 -32.17
N LYS A 45 8.77 27.37 -33.00
CA LYS A 45 9.70 26.32 -32.57
C LYS A 45 10.63 26.76 -31.44
N THR A 46 11.27 27.92 -31.55
CA THR A 46 12.22 28.44 -30.55
C THR A 46 11.51 28.70 -29.22
N ASP A 47 10.36 29.34 -29.28
CA ASP A 47 9.62 29.74 -28.08
C ASP A 47 8.96 28.53 -27.40
N ILE A 48 8.61 27.49 -28.16
CA ILE A 48 8.17 26.20 -27.63
C ILE A 48 9.34 25.46 -26.98
N ILE A 49 10.54 25.51 -27.57
CA ILE A 49 11.75 24.94 -26.94
C ILE A 49 12.03 25.67 -25.64
N GLU A 50 12.02 27.01 -25.62
CA GLU A 50 12.22 27.79 -24.39
C GLU A 50 11.12 27.53 -23.37
N ALA A 51 9.85 27.39 -23.77
CA ALA A 51 8.77 27.05 -22.83
C ALA A 51 8.88 25.62 -22.29
N LEU A 52 9.32 24.66 -23.12
CA LEU A 52 9.57 23.28 -22.69
C LEU A 52 10.86 23.16 -21.87
N GLN A 53 11.88 23.96 -22.16
CA GLN A 53 13.11 24.07 -21.36
C GLN A 53 12.80 24.76 -20.05
N ALA A 54 12.12 25.89 -20.07
CA ALA A 54 11.62 26.54 -18.86
C ALA A 54 10.73 25.60 -18.05
N ALA A 55 9.93 24.70 -18.65
CA ALA A 55 9.18 23.68 -17.92
C ALA A 55 10.04 22.53 -17.37
N ASN A 56 11.19 22.24 -17.99
CA ASN A 56 12.17 21.27 -17.50
C ASN A 56 13.14 21.88 -16.46
N ASP A 57 13.37 23.19 -16.57
CA ASP A 57 14.30 24.02 -15.78
C ASP A 57 13.56 24.70 -14.62
N SER A 58 12.22 24.85 -14.68
CA SER A 58 11.38 25.32 -13.59
C SER A 58 11.23 24.20 -12.57
N ASP A 59 12.26 24.19 -11.73
CA ASP A 59 12.46 23.41 -10.54
C ASP A 59 12.61 21.91 -10.79
N CYS A 60 13.76 21.42 -10.35
CA CYS A 60 14.00 20.04 -10.02
C CYS A 60 14.13 18.98 -11.14
N GLY A 61 15.15 19.21 -11.97
CA GLY A 61 16.05 18.12 -12.41
C GLY A 61 15.51 17.16 -13.46
N GLY A 62 14.52 17.58 -14.25
CA GLY A 62 13.98 16.78 -15.37
C GLY A 62 13.38 15.44 -14.93
N LEU A 63 13.07 15.29 -13.64
CA LEU A 63 12.45 14.07 -13.14
C LEU A 63 11.02 13.97 -13.69
N PRO A 64 10.54 12.79 -14.13
CA PRO A 64 9.16 12.64 -14.54
C PRO A 64 8.22 13.18 -13.45
N PRO A 65 7.09 13.81 -13.82
CA PRO A 65 6.12 14.28 -12.85
C PRO A 65 5.75 13.17 -11.86
N LEU A 66 5.58 13.53 -10.58
CA LEU A 66 5.01 12.61 -9.60
C LEU A 66 3.62 12.20 -10.10
N ASN A 67 3.37 10.89 -10.20
CA ASN A 67 2.07 10.42 -10.67
C ASN A 67 1.02 10.51 -9.54
N ASP A 68 -0.24 10.72 -9.91
CA ASP A 68 -1.34 10.91 -8.96
C ASP A 68 -1.53 9.72 -8.00
N SER A 69 -1.20 8.50 -8.45
CA SER A 69 -1.29 7.30 -7.63
C SER A 69 -0.26 7.30 -6.50
N ASP A 70 0.99 7.63 -6.81
CA ASP A 70 2.07 7.71 -5.82
C ASP A 70 1.88 8.90 -4.90
N GLU A 71 1.43 10.06 -5.41
CA GLU A 71 1.04 11.20 -4.57
C GLU A 71 -0.04 10.78 -3.56
N LYS A 72 -1.13 10.14 -4.01
CA LYS A 72 -2.19 9.66 -3.13
C LYS A 72 -1.72 8.64 -2.12
N ARG A 73 -0.82 7.73 -2.51
CA ARG A 73 -0.26 6.72 -1.60
C ARG A 73 0.65 7.34 -0.54
N ILE A 74 1.46 8.33 -0.90
CA ILE A 74 2.28 9.10 0.04
C ILE A 74 1.39 9.85 1.04
N LEU A 75 0.35 10.54 0.56
CA LEU A 75 -0.63 11.23 1.41
C LEU A 75 -1.33 10.26 2.38
N THR A 76 -1.73 9.08 1.89
CA THR A 76 -2.37 8.04 2.71
C THR A 76 -1.43 7.54 3.80
N TRP A 77 -0.16 7.30 3.47
CA TRP A 77 0.84 6.86 4.44
C TRP A 77 1.16 7.93 5.49
N LEU A 78 1.32 9.20 5.08
CA LEU A 78 1.52 10.33 6.00
C LEU A 78 0.38 10.42 7.02
N ALA A 79 -0.87 10.34 6.55
CA ALA A 79 -2.03 10.30 7.44
C ALA A 79 -2.00 9.09 8.40
N SER A 80 -1.55 7.92 7.93
CA SER A 80 -1.46 6.70 8.75
C SER A 80 -0.44 6.79 9.89
N VAL A 81 0.63 7.57 9.71
CA VAL A 81 1.64 7.83 10.76
C VAL A 81 1.28 9.03 11.64
N GLY A 82 0.11 9.64 11.41
CA GLY A 82 -0.41 10.79 12.17
C GLY A 82 0.01 12.15 11.62
N GLU A 83 0.71 12.19 10.48
CA GLU A 83 1.05 13.45 9.83
C GLU A 83 -0.18 14.00 9.09
N THR A 84 -0.61 15.18 9.52
CA THR A 84 -1.82 15.86 9.02
C THR A 84 -1.59 17.34 8.79
N ASP A 85 -0.41 17.87 9.16
CA ASP A 85 -0.07 19.27 8.94
C ASP A 85 0.12 19.52 7.45
N THR A 86 -0.71 20.43 6.90
CA THR A 86 -0.71 20.73 5.46
C THR A 86 0.58 21.38 4.99
N VAL A 87 1.30 22.08 5.88
CA VAL A 87 2.60 22.69 5.54
C VAL A 87 3.65 21.60 5.38
N THR A 88 3.80 20.74 6.39
CA THR A 88 4.72 19.60 6.37
C THR A 88 4.41 18.65 5.20
N ILE A 89 3.13 18.35 4.96
CA ILE A 89 2.71 17.53 3.81
C ILE A 89 3.11 18.19 2.49
N GLY A 90 2.89 19.50 2.33
CA GLY A 90 3.27 20.26 1.14
C GLY A 90 4.77 20.16 0.87
N GLU A 91 5.60 20.38 1.89
CA GLU A 91 7.06 20.28 1.78
C GLU A 91 7.53 18.88 1.36
N VAL A 92 6.92 17.82 1.90
CA VAL A 92 7.23 16.44 1.51
C VAL A 92 6.86 16.18 0.04
N ILE A 93 5.69 16.65 -0.40
CA ILE A 93 5.24 16.47 -1.78
C ILE A 93 6.13 17.27 -2.76
N ASP A 94 6.45 18.51 -2.44
CA ASP A 94 7.33 19.33 -3.26
C ASP A 94 8.73 18.71 -3.35
N LYS A 95 9.25 18.18 -2.25
CA LYS A 95 10.50 17.41 -2.25
C LYS A 95 10.41 16.14 -3.10
N CYS A 96 9.28 15.41 -3.08
CA CYS A 96 9.09 14.23 -3.92
C CYS A 96 8.97 14.56 -5.42
N ARG A 97 8.44 15.74 -5.76
CA ARG A 97 8.45 16.24 -7.13
C ARG A 97 9.88 16.48 -7.58
N CYS A 98 10.73 16.92 -6.65
CA CYS A 98 12.02 17.50 -6.95
C CYS A 98 13.28 16.67 -6.72
N ASP A 99 13.19 15.61 -5.95
CA ASP A 99 14.33 14.80 -5.56
C ASP A 99 13.99 13.33 -5.79
N PHE A 100 14.74 12.69 -6.70
CA PHE A 100 14.53 11.29 -7.05
C PHE A 100 14.77 10.36 -5.87
N ASP A 101 15.77 10.66 -5.05
CA ASP A 101 16.12 9.83 -3.90
C ASP A 101 15.08 10.00 -2.80
N ALA A 102 14.60 11.22 -2.57
CA ALA A 102 13.48 11.48 -1.67
C ALA A 102 12.21 10.75 -2.14
N ARG A 103 11.87 10.85 -3.43
CA ARG A 103 10.72 10.15 -4.01
C ARG A 103 10.82 8.64 -3.80
N ASN A 104 11.96 8.04 -4.12
CA ASN A 104 12.18 6.61 -3.95
C ASN A 104 12.09 6.19 -2.49
N TYR A 105 12.61 7.01 -1.57
CA TYR A 105 12.49 6.77 -0.14
C TYR A 105 11.02 6.68 0.30
N PHE A 106 10.20 7.66 -0.05
CA PHE A 106 8.79 7.69 0.35
C PHE A 106 7.98 6.58 -0.33
N ILE A 107 8.17 6.32 -1.63
CA ILE A 107 7.51 5.22 -2.33
C ILE A 107 7.89 3.86 -1.70
N GLY A 108 9.18 3.66 -1.40
CA GLY A 108 9.66 2.46 -0.73
C GLY A 108 9.06 2.27 0.66
N ARG A 109 8.97 3.35 1.43
CA ARG A 109 8.31 3.36 2.76
C ARG A 109 6.83 3.02 2.69
N VAL A 110 6.10 3.71 1.81
CA VAL A 110 4.68 3.45 1.52
C VAL A 110 4.46 1.98 1.17
N ALA A 111 5.27 1.42 0.26
CA ALA A 111 5.18 0.03 -0.13
C ALA A 111 5.43 -0.92 1.05
N ALA A 112 6.45 -0.66 1.87
CA ALA A 112 6.80 -1.51 2.99
C ALA A 112 5.80 -1.44 4.17
N GLU A 113 5.11 -0.31 4.35
CA GLU A 113 4.30 -0.06 5.55
C GLU A 113 2.81 -0.23 5.32
N LEU A 114 2.28 0.19 4.17
CA LEU A 114 0.86 -0.04 3.84
C LEU A 114 0.58 -1.49 3.42
N THR A 115 1.60 -2.26 3.03
CA THR A 115 1.44 -3.69 2.69
C THR A 115 1.82 -4.62 3.84
N LYS A 116 2.10 -4.09 5.04
CA LYS A 116 2.30 -4.96 6.20
C LYS A 116 1.05 -5.82 6.34
N PRO A 117 1.17 -7.16 6.26
CA PRO A 117 0.03 -8.02 6.53
C PRO A 117 -0.52 -7.63 7.90
N GLU A 118 -1.84 -7.63 8.03
CA GLU A 118 -2.55 -7.40 9.29
C GLU A 118 -1.77 -8.05 10.44
N PRO A 119 -1.64 -7.37 11.59
CA PRO A 119 -0.93 -7.93 12.73
C PRO A 119 -1.37 -9.38 12.92
N PHE A 120 -0.39 -10.30 13.04
CA PHE A 120 -0.62 -11.73 13.16
C PHE A 120 -1.88 -11.95 14.01
N SER A 121 -2.91 -12.57 13.41
CA SER A 121 -4.19 -12.81 14.07
C SER A 121 -3.91 -13.34 15.47
N ASP A 122 -4.30 -12.59 16.50
CA ASP A 122 -4.10 -12.99 17.88
C ASP A 122 -4.95 -14.24 18.15
N ASP A 123 -4.31 -15.41 18.12
CA ASP A 123 -4.88 -16.73 18.34
C ASP A 123 -5.00 -17.07 19.84
N ARG A 124 -4.81 -16.09 20.71
CA ARG A 124 -5.15 -16.24 22.13
C ARG A 124 -6.66 -16.15 22.30
N HIS A 125 -7.19 -17.03 23.13
CA HIS A 125 -8.61 -17.08 23.42
C HIS A 125 -8.86 -17.09 24.94
N ARG A 126 -10.05 -16.70 25.37
CA ARG A 126 -10.43 -16.79 26.79
C ARG A 126 -11.05 -18.15 27.05
N CYS A 127 -10.71 -18.81 28.17
CA CYS A 127 -11.36 -20.08 28.50
C CYS A 127 -12.87 -19.95 28.67
N ALA A 128 -13.38 -18.77 29.03
CA ALA A 128 -14.81 -18.47 29.06
C ALA A 128 -15.52 -18.66 27.70
N GLU A 129 -14.79 -18.52 26.59
CA GLU A 129 -15.29 -18.68 25.22
C GLU A 129 -15.13 -20.14 24.72
N CYS A 130 -14.44 -20.99 25.48
CA CYS A 130 -14.12 -22.35 25.09
C CYS A 130 -15.29 -23.30 25.37
N ARG A 131 -15.69 -24.07 24.36
CA ARG A 131 -16.75 -25.10 24.48
C ARG A 131 -16.41 -26.25 25.45
N ASN A 132 -15.13 -26.39 25.82
CA ASN A 132 -14.66 -27.39 26.77
C ASN A 132 -14.70 -26.90 28.23
N LEU A 133 -15.08 -25.65 28.52
CA LEU A 133 -15.27 -25.17 29.88
C LEU A 133 -16.67 -25.56 30.39
N ARG A 134 -16.75 -26.42 31.41
CA ARG A 134 -18.01 -26.86 32.02
C ARG A 134 -17.97 -26.66 33.52
N GLY A 135 -18.87 -25.81 34.04
CA GLY A 135 -18.92 -25.52 35.49
C GLY A 135 -17.60 -25.00 36.06
N GLY A 136 -16.82 -24.25 35.27
CA GLY A 136 -15.49 -23.74 35.65
C GLY A 136 -14.35 -24.75 35.56
N ILE A 137 -14.61 -25.98 35.08
CA ILE A 137 -13.61 -27.04 34.92
C ILE A 137 -13.36 -27.28 33.42
N CYS A 138 -12.10 -27.44 33.04
CA CYS A 138 -11.72 -27.85 31.69
C CYS A 138 -12.04 -29.35 31.50
N SER A 139 -12.97 -29.70 30.61
CA SER A 139 -13.39 -31.10 30.42
C SER A 139 -12.35 -31.98 29.73
N VAL A 140 -11.37 -31.39 29.05
CA VAL A 140 -10.36 -32.10 28.24
C VAL A 140 -8.98 -32.16 28.91
N SER A 141 -8.83 -31.58 30.11
CA SER A 141 -7.56 -31.56 30.84
C SER A 141 -7.16 -32.96 31.31
N ARG A 142 -5.96 -33.42 30.90
CA ARG A 142 -5.35 -34.65 31.38
C ARG A 142 -3.83 -34.59 31.20
N PRO A 143 -3.03 -35.24 32.07
CA PRO A 143 -1.59 -35.32 31.88
C PRO A 143 -1.24 -35.91 30.50
N GLY A 144 -0.38 -35.22 29.74
CA GLY A 144 0.01 -35.63 28.38
C GLY A 144 -1.09 -35.48 27.31
N GLY A 145 -2.21 -34.82 27.63
CA GLY A 145 -3.28 -34.51 26.69
C GLY A 145 -3.16 -33.12 26.04
N PRO A 146 -4.15 -32.72 25.22
CA PRO A 146 -4.15 -31.42 24.53
C PRO A 146 -4.24 -30.22 25.49
N VAL A 147 -4.73 -30.44 26.70
CA VAL A 147 -4.52 -29.57 27.85
C VAL A 147 -3.81 -30.39 28.91
N SER A 148 -2.47 -30.30 28.94
CA SER A 148 -1.62 -31.06 29.86
C SER A 148 -1.72 -30.48 31.28
N ALA A 149 -2.77 -30.89 31.99
CA ALA A 149 -3.06 -30.51 33.35
C ALA A 149 -3.74 -31.67 34.09
N ILE A 150 -3.84 -31.57 35.41
CA ILE A 150 -4.55 -32.56 36.23
C ILE A 150 -6.04 -32.63 35.87
N LYS A 151 -6.65 -33.80 36.06
CA LYS A 151 -8.11 -33.95 35.91
C LYS A 151 -8.82 -33.03 36.92
N GLY A 152 -9.82 -32.29 36.44
CA GLY A 152 -10.52 -31.29 37.27
C GLY A 152 -9.86 -29.91 37.28
N TYR A 153 -8.88 -29.68 36.40
CA TYR A 153 -8.23 -28.38 36.24
C TYR A 153 -9.22 -27.25 36.00
N ARG A 154 -9.07 -26.15 36.76
CA ARG A 154 -9.90 -24.95 36.70
C ARG A 154 -9.09 -23.78 36.12
N PRO A 155 -9.19 -23.49 34.82
CA PRO A 155 -8.45 -22.40 34.20
C PRO A 155 -9.00 -21.04 34.65
N VAL A 156 -8.16 -19.99 34.58
CA VAL A 156 -8.63 -18.61 34.74
C VAL A 156 -9.44 -18.22 33.50
N ALA A 157 -10.75 -18.05 33.67
CA ALA A 157 -11.68 -17.98 32.55
C ALA A 157 -11.43 -16.79 31.59
N ASN A 158 -10.96 -15.65 32.11
CA ASN A 158 -10.92 -14.38 31.39
C ASN A 158 -9.52 -13.94 30.92
N VAL A 159 -8.51 -14.79 31.10
CA VAL A 159 -7.15 -14.51 30.62
C VAL A 159 -7.01 -15.02 29.19
N LEU A 160 -6.47 -14.16 28.31
CA LEU A 160 -6.12 -14.53 26.95
C LEU A 160 -4.93 -15.51 26.98
N GLN A 161 -5.16 -16.73 26.47
CA GLN A 161 -4.14 -17.77 26.43
C GLN A 161 -4.24 -18.57 25.13
N ARG A 162 -3.09 -19.09 24.67
CA ARG A 162 -3.04 -20.03 23.55
C ARG A 162 -3.48 -21.41 24.07
N CYS A 163 -4.41 -22.06 23.40
CA CYS A 163 -4.92 -23.38 23.78
C CYS A 163 -5.29 -24.19 22.54
N GLU A 164 -4.59 -25.30 22.32
CA GLU A 164 -4.83 -26.20 21.18
C GLU A 164 -6.26 -26.78 21.20
N ALA A 165 -6.83 -26.98 22.39
CA ALA A 165 -8.18 -27.49 22.55
C ALA A 165 -9.29 -26.42 22.52
N PHE A 166 -9.00 -25.18 22.12
CA PHE A 166 -10.02 -24.11 22.14
C PHE A 166 -11.15 -24.35 21.13
N ASN A 167 -10.79 -24.65 19.87
CA ASN A 167 -11.75 -24.85 18.78
C ASN A 167 -12.22 -26.31 18.65
N ASP A 168 -11.40 -27.25 19.12
CA ASP A 168 -11.73 -28.66 19.11
C ASP A 168 -12.76 -28.97 20.20
N ASN A 169 -13.99 -29.26 19.80
CA ASN A 169 -14.86 -30.08 20.64
C ASN A 169 -14.27 -31.50 20.62
N TYR A 170 -13.21 -31.72 21.43
CA TYR A 170 -12.35 -32.90 21.39
C TYR A 170 -13.13 -34.22 21.54
N TYR A 171 -14.35 -34.17 22.08
CA TYR A 171 -15.25 -35.30 22.21
C TYR A 171 -16.19 -35.54 21.02
N SER A 172 -16.35 -34.59 20.07
CA SER A 172 -17.20 -34.79 18.88
C SER A 172 -16.42 -35.18 17.63
N THR A 173 -15.15 -34.78 17.49
CA THR A 173 -14.35 -35.06 16.28
C THR A 173 -13.61 -36.39 16.33
N ARG A 174 -13.24 -36.92 17.50
CA ARG A 174 -12.53 -38.21 17.60
C ARG A 174 -13.41 -39.46 17.58
N VAL A 175 -14.73 -39.32 17.56
CA VAL A 175 -15.63 -40.49 17.38
C VAL A 175 -15.59 -41.02 15.93
N TYR A 176 -15.13 -40.21 14.96
CA TYR A 176 -15.07 -40.60 13.55
C TYR A 176 -13.70 -41.09 13.06
N ASP A 177 -12.61 -40.93 13.83
CA ASP A 177 -11.24 -41.30 13.40
C ASP A 177 -10.76 -42.66 13.93
N GLY A 178 -11.66 -43.57 14.34
CA GLY A 178 -11.37 -45.00 14.50
C GLY A 178 -10.26 -45.40 15.49
N GLN A 179 -9.63 -44.48 16.21
CA GLN A 179 -8.58 -44.77 17.18
C GLN A 179 -9.19 -44.89 18.58
N GLY A 180 -9.70 -46.08 18.88
CA GLY A 180 -10.09 -46.48 20.22
C GLY A 180 -8.89 -46.44 21.17
N PHE A 181 -8.98 -45.61 22.21
CA PHE A 181 -8.14 -45.78 23.39
C PHE A 181 -8.91 -46.61 24.41
N ALA A 182 -8.37 -47.77 24.73
CA ALA A 182 -8.87 -48.67 25.76
C ALA A 182 -9.02 -47.93 27.10
N ARG A 183 -10.17 -48.16 27.75
CA ARG A 183 -10.46 -47.68 29.11
C ARG A 183 -9.70 -48.57 30.11
N PRO A 184 -8.98 -48.01 31.10
CA PRO A 184 -8.91 -48.63 32.41
C PRO A 184 -10.20 -48.37 33.19
#